data_AF-A0A8H6CK36-F1
#
_entry.id   AF-A0A8H6CK36-F1
#
_cell.length_a   1.000
_cell.length_b   1.000
_cell.length_c   1.000
_cell.angle_alpha   90.00
_cell.angle_beta   90.00
_cell.angle_gamma   90.00
#
_symmetry.space_group_name_H-M   'P 1'
#
loop_
_entity.id
_entity.type
_entity.pdbx_description
1 polymer ?
#
loop_
_entity_poly.entity_id
_entity_poly.type
_entity_poly.pdbx_seq_one_letter_code
_entity_poly.pdbx_strand_id
1 'polypeptide(L)'
;MADALSSGTYDFGFLHIKAVDDTGHDQQPVLKLQYLECVDVMIQQLIRRLHEAEACGQGWYAVCVTGDHSTPVLFGDHSHEPVPFTIAHVRHVVEHSGGSDAVLGTPLLHIPHPSGPHSEASLHALGKTALQRMNLNKSFMKQPTGDDVTTFGEAAAAAGFLGRFPGGEVMPIVQQFIALHRP
;
A
#
# COMPACT_ATOMS: atom_id res chain seq x y z
N MET A 1 7.73 10.79 5.77
CA MET A 1 7.83 10.62 4.30
C MET A 1 6.98 11.65 3.58
N ALA A 2 5.64 11.64 3.73
CA ALA A 2 4.76 12.60 3.04
C ALA A 2 5.19 14.06 3.24
N ASP A 3 5.48 14.49 4.47
CA ASP A 3 5.94 15.86 4.77
C ASP A 3 7.25 16.23 4.05
N ALA A 4 8.17 15.27 3.91
CA ALA A 4 9.44 15.49 3.23
C ALA A 4 9.22 15.65 1.71
N LEU A 5 8.33 14.87 1.13
CA LEU A 5 7.95 14.98 -0.28
C LEU A 5 7.17 16.28 -0.54
N SER A 6 6.20 16.63 0.32
CA SER A 6 5.35 17.81 0.13
C SER A 6 6.06 19.14 0.38
N SER A 7 7.19 19.12 1.09
CA SER A 7 8.07 20.29 1.18
C SER A 7 8.77 20.64 -0.14
N GLY A 8 8.78 19.72 -1.13
CA GLY A 8 9.53 19.85 -2.38
C GLY A 8 11.03 19.60 -2.25
N THR A 9 11.51 19.15 -1.08
CA THR A 9 12.93 18.83 -0.86
C THR A 9 13.36 17.55 -1.58
N TYR A 10 12.42 16.64 -1.80
CA TYR A 10 12.67 15.33 -2.41
C TYR A 10 11.59 14.98 -3.43
N ASP A 11 12.01 14.43 -4.57
CA ASP A 11 11.10 13.93 -5.62
C ASP A 11 10.74 12.45 -5.45
N PHE A 12 11.47 11.73 -4.59
CA PHE A 12 11.32 10.29 -4.40
C PHE A 12 11.49 9.91 -2.92
N GLY A 13 10.57 9.07 -2.43
CA GLY A 13 10.61 8.52 -1.08
C GLY A 13 10.58 7.00 -1.12
N PHE A 14 11.47 6.38 -0.35
CA PHE A 14 11.55 4.93 -0.23
C PHE A 14 11.32 4.53 1.23
N LEU A 15 10.38 3.62 1.45
CA LEU A 15 10.04 3.08 2.77
C LEU A 15 10.14 1.56 2.72
N HIS A 16 11.02 1.00 3.55
CA HIS A 16 11.18 -0.44 3.72
C HIS A 16 10.68 -0.85 5.10
N ILE A 17 9.85 -1.90 5.15
CA ILE A 17 9.22 -2.40 6.39
C ILE A 17 9.71 -3.82 6.64
N LYS A 18 10.57 -3.98 7.65
CA LYS A 18 11.26 -5.24 7.94
C LYS A 18 10.43 -6.25 8.76
N ALA A 19 9.51 -5.79 9.60
CA ALA A 19 8.81 -6.64 10.56
C ALA A 19 8.04 -7.84 9.95
N VAL A 20 7.54 -7.72 8.72
CA VAL A 20 6.86 -8.82 8.00
C VAL A 20 7.83 -9.94 7.60
N ASP A 21 9.09 -9.59 7.38
CA ASP A 21 10.16 -10.54 7.06
C ASP A 21 10.62 -11.31 8.30
N ASP A 22 10.94 -10.59 9.39
CA ASP A 22 11.38 -11.20 10.65
C ASP A 22 10.36 -12.23 11.17
N THR A 23 9.07 -11.92 11.08
CA THR A 23 8.00 -12.88 11.45
C THR A 23 7.84 -14.06 10.49
N GLY A 24 8.33 -13.93 9.25
CA GLY A 24 8.50 -15.04 8.33
C GLY A 24 9.61 -15.99 8.78
N HIS A 25 10.78 -15.44 9.13
CA HIS A 25 11.91 -16.20 9.67
C HIS A 25 11.56 -16.92 10.97
N ASP A 26 10.87 -16.24 11.89
CA ASP A 26 10.47 -16.80 13.18
C ASP A 26 9.28 -17.79 13.09
N GLN A 27 8.77 -18.03 11.87
CA GLN A 27 7.63 -18.90 11.60
C GLN A 27 6.36 -18.54 12.40
N GLN A 28 6.07 -17.25 12.52
CA GLN A 28 4.94 -16.73 13.30
C GLN A 28 3.81 -16.26 12.36
N PRO A 29 2.93 -17.16 11.87
CA PRO A 29 1.93 -16.80 10.86
C PRO A 29 0.94 -15.75 11.34
N VAL A 30 0.49 -15.84 12.59
CA VAL A 30 -0.47 -14.89 13.17
C VAL A 30 0.16 -13.50 13.27
N LEU A 31 1.40 -13.41 13.74
CA LEU A 31 2.08 -12.13 13.88
C LEU A 31 2.42 -11.51 12.51
N LYS A 32 2.80 -12.34 11.53
CA LYS A 32 3.02 -11.90 10.15
C LYS A 32 1.76 -11.29 9.54
N LEU A 33 0.59 -11.92 9.75
CA LEU A 33 -0.70 -11.37 9.32
C LEU A 33 -1.00 -10.03 10.00
N GLN A 34 -0.82 -9.93 11.32
CA GLN A 34 -1.05 -8.68 12.05
C GLN A 34 -0.14 -7.54 11.57
N TYR A 35 1.13 -7.84 11.24
CA TYR A 35 2.00 -6.82 10.64
C TYR A 35 1.57 -6.42 9.23
N LEU A 36 1.10 -7.36 8.39
CA LEU A 36 0.53 -7.02 7.09
C LEU A 36 -0.69 -6.08 7.22
N GLU A 37 -1.55 -6.31 8.22
CA GLU A 37 -2.67 -5.41 8.53
C GLU A 37 -2.17 -4.02 9.00
N CYS A 38 -1.10 -3.96 9.81
CA CYS A 38 -0.46 -2.69 10.16
C CYS A 38 0.04 -1.96 8.92
N VAL A 39 0.70 -2.66 7.99
CA VAL A 39 1.19 -2.08 6.73
C VAL A 39 0.04 -1.53 5.89
N ASP A 40 -1.09 -2.24 5.83
CA ASP A 40 -2.28 -1.74 5.14
C ASP A 40 -2.76 -0.40 5.71
N VAL A 41 -2.85 -0.28 7.04
CA VAL A 41 -3.18 0.99 7.71
C VAL A 41 -2.12 2.07 7.44
N MET A 42 -0.82 1.73 7.44
CA MET A 42 0.27 2.66 7.11
C MET A 42 0.10 3.24 5.69
N ILE A 43 -0.25 2.39 4.72
CA ILE A 43 -0.49 2.79 3.33
C ILE A 43 -1.69 3.74 3.28
N GLN A 44 -2.79 3.43 3.95
CA GLN A 44 -3.96 4.32 3.99
C GLN A 44 -3.62 5.70 4.59
N GLN A 45 -2.83 5.73 5.67
CA GLN A 45 -2.37 6.99 6.27
C GLN A 45 -1.45 7.77 5.32
N LEU A 46 -0.55 7.09 4.61
CA LEU A 46 0.31 7.70 3.60
C LEU A 46 -0.52 8.31 2.46
N ILE A 47 -1.48 7.57 1.91
CA ILE A 47 -2.39 8.05 0.86
C ILE A 47 -3.16 9.28 1.33
N ARG A 48 -3.71 9.26 2.54
CA ARG A 48 -4.38 10.42 3.12
C ARG A 48 -3.47 11.65 3.16
N ARG A 49 -2.23 11.51 3.65
CA ARG A 49 -1.28 12.63 3.76
C ARG A 49 -0.87 13.18 2.39
N LEU A 50 -0.63 12.31 1.42
CA LEU A 50 -0.30 12.73 0.06
C LEU A 50 -1.50 13.43 -0.59
N HIS A 51 -2.72 12.92 -0.40
CA HIS A 51 -3.94 13.58 -0.89
C HIS A 51 -4.15 14.97 -0.27
N GLU A 52 -3.93 15.12 1.05
CA GLU A 52 -3.93 16.43 1.73
C GLU A 52 -2.91 17.39 1.06
N ALA A 53 -1.73 16.89 0.71
CA ALA A 53 -0.71 17.69 0.02
C ALA A 53 -1.09 18.06 -1.43
N GLU A 54 -1.68 17.13 -2.20
CA GLU A 54 -2.21 17.41 -3.56
C GLU A 54 -3.29 18.50 -3.51
N ALA A 55 -4.21 18.41 -2.54
CA ALA A 55 -5.27 19.40 -2.34
C ALA A 55 -4.74 20.80 -1.99
N CYS A 56 -3.57 20.89 -1.35
CA CYS A 56 -2.85 22.13 -1.08
C CYS A 56 -1.96 22.61 -2.24
N GLY A 57 -1.96 21.91 -3.38
CA GLY A 57 -1.14 22.26 -4.55
C GLY A 57 0.35 21.98 -4.38
N GLN A 58 0.73 21.08 -3.46
CA GLN A 58 2.14 20.79 -3.13
C GLN A 58 2.79 19.76 -4.07
N GLY A 59 2.07 19.26 -5.07
CA GLY A 59 2.60 18.31 -6.04
C GLY A 59 1.55 17.30 -6.49
N TRP A 60 1.99 16.34 -7.30
CA TRP A 60 1.21 15.19 -7.75
C TRP A 60 2.02 13.94 -7.46
N TYR A 61 1.41 12.97 -6.78
CA TYR A 61 2.14 11.82 -6.25
C TYR A 61 1.66 10.52 -6.86
N ALA A 62 2.60 9.58 -7.01
CA ALA A 62 2.32 8.19 -7.28
C ALA A 62 2.84 7.35 -6.11
N VAL A 63 2.13 6.27 -5.78
CA VAL A 63 2.53 5.30 -4.77
C VAL A 63 2.74 3.97 -5.44
N CYS A 64 3.87 3.35 -5.12
CA CYS A 64 4.25 2.01 -5.56
C CYS A 64 4.38 1.11 -4.33
N VAL A 65 3.83 -0.10 -4.40
CA VAL A 65 3.93 -1.10 -3.33
C VAL A 65 4.45 -2.40 -3.92
N THR A 66 5.51 -2.95 -3.31
CA THR A 66 6.11 -4.22 -3.71
C THR A 66 6.90 -4.84 -2.55
N GLY A 67 7.35 -6.08 -2.73
CA GLY A 67 8.35 -6.74 -1.88
C GLY A 67 9.73 -6.69 -2.53
N ASP A 68 10.77 -6.98 -1.76
CA ASP A 68 12.14 -7.19 -2.24
C ASP A 68 12.49 -8.68 -2.35
N HIS A 69 11.93 -9.51 -1.46
CA HIS A 69 11.98 -10.97 -1.54
C HIS A 69 10.79 -11.62 -0.81
N SER A 70 10.60 -12.93 -1.03
CA SER A 70 9.62 -13.74 -0.30
C SER A 70 10.26 -14.44 0.89
N THR A 71 9.53 -14.50 2.01
CA THR A 71 9.94 -15.20 3.24
C THR A 71 8.75 -16.02 3.77
N PRO A 72 8.43 -17.16 3.13
CA PRO A 72 7.27 -17.97 3.46
C PRO A 72 7.42 -18.60 4.84
N VAL A 73 6.41 -18.44 5.69
CA VAL A 73 6.38 -18.90 7.09
C VAL A 73 6.67 -20.40 7.20
N LEU A 74 6.15 -21.21 6.26
CA LEU A 74 6.37 -22.65 6.25
C LEU A 74 7.84 -23.03 6.03
N PHE A 75 8.59 -22.21 5.29
CA PHE A 75 10.00 -22.44 5.03
C PHE A 75 10.90 -21.80 6.10
N GLY A 76 10.53 -20.62 6.61
CA GLY A 76 11.27 -19.91 7.65
C GLY A 76 12.54 -19.19 7.16
N ASP A 77 12.74 -19.11 5.84
CA ASP A 77 13.85 -18.40 5.24
C ASP A 77 13.43 -17.76 3.91
N HIS A 78 14.31 -16.99 3.31
CA HIS A 78 14.08 -16.40 2.00
C HIS A 78 13.90 -17.48 0.95
N SER A 79 13.07 -17.16 -0.05
CA SER A 79 12.79 -18.05 -1.16
C SER A 79 12.78 -17.28 -2.48
N HIS A 80 12.40 -17.94 -3.58
CA HIS A 80 12.57 -17.43 -4.95
C HIS A 80 11.24 -17.17 -5.67
N GLU A 81 10.13 -17.15 -4.94
CA GLU A 81 8.84 -16.77 -5.50
C GLU A 81 8.87 -15.28 -5.91
N PRO A 82 8.20 -14.93 -7.01
CA PRO A 82 8.03 -13.53 -7.38
C PRO A 82 7.19 -12.80 -6.33
N VAL A 83 7.54 -11.55 -6.08
CA VAL A 83 6.82 -10.64 -5.17
C VAL A 83 5.81 -9.80 -5.96
N PRO A 84 4.66 -9.43 -5.35
CA PRO A 84 3.64 -8.63 -6.02
C PRO A 84 4.14 -7.19 -6.25
N PHE A 85 3.65 -6.53 -7.28
CA PHE A 85 3.93 -5.14 -7.60
C PHE A 85 2.64 -4.41 -7.99
N THR A 86 2.47 -3.20 -7.49
CA THR A 86 1.40 -2.28 -7.92
C THR A 86 1.88 -0.84 -7.88
N ILE A 87 1.34 0.01 -8.76
CA ILE A 87 1.60 1.45 -8.81
C ILE A 87 0.33 2.20 -9.21
N ALA A 88 0.06 3.31 -8.54
CA ALA A 88 -1.08 4.17 -8.85
C ALA A 88 -0.80 5.64 -8.52
N HIS A 89 -1.44 6.56 -9.24
CA HIS A 89 -1.53 7.96 -8.81
C HIS A 89 -2.45 8.08 -7.61
N VAL A 90 -2.08 8.92 -6.63
CA VAL A 90 -2.86 9.12 -5.39
C VAL A 90 -4.30 9.52 -5.70
N ARG A 91 -4.52 10.45 -6.64
CA ARG A 91 -5.86 10.82 -7.12
C ARG A 91 -6.74 9.62 -7.53
N HIS A 92 -6.19 8.64 -8.25
CA HIS A 92 -6.97 7.47 -8.68
C HIS A 92 -7.27 6.55 -7.50
N VAL A 93 -6.34 6.40 -6.55
CA VAL A 93 -6.61 5.65 -5.30
C VAL A 93 -7.74 6.31 -4.52
N VAL A 94 -7.76 7.64 -4.43
CA VAL A 94 -8.81 8.41 -3.74
C VAL A 94 -10.16 8.23 -4.43
N GLU A 95 -10.22 8.35 -5.75
CA GLU A 95 -11.44 8.12 -6.53
C GLU A 95 -12.02 6.72 -6.28
N HIS A 96 -11.18 5.68 -6.33
CA HIS A 96 -11.59 4.29 -6.09
C HIS A 96 -11.96 4.00 -4.63
N SER A 97 -11.41 4.77 -3.68
CA SER A 97 -11.71 4.63 -2.25
C SER A 97 -13.06 5.27 -1.84
N GLY A 98 -13.81 5.82 -2.80
CA GLY A 98 -15.06 6.54 -2.53
C GLY A 98 -14.90 8.06 -2.41
N GLY A 99 -13.79 8.61 -2.90
CA GLY A 99 -13.53 10.04 -2.98
C GLY A 99 -12.80 10.61 -1.75
N SER A 100 -12.62 11.94 -1.77
CA SER A 100 -11.82 12.68 -0.79
C SER A 100 -12.30 12.44 0.65
N ASP A 101 -13.61 12.49 0.91
CA ASP A 101 -14.16 12.35 2.27
C ASP A 101 -13.85 10.98 2.89
N ALA A 102 -13.84 9.91 2.07
CA ALA A 102 -13.52 8.57 2.53
C ALA A 102 -12.07 8.47 3.01
N VAL A 103 -11.14 9.01 2.21
CA VAL A 103 -9.70 9.03 2.51
C VAL A 103 -9.35 9.97 3.67
N LEU A 104 -9.95 11.16 3.72
CA LEU A 104 -9.77 12.11 4.83
C LEU A 104 -10.32 11.56 6.16
N GLY A 105 -11.28 10.63 6.08
CA GLY A 105 -11.78 9.91 7.23
C GLY A 105 -10.80 8.89 7.84
N THR A 106 -9.70 8.53 7.17
CA THR A 106 -8.70 7.56 7.67
C THR A 106 -8.03 8.09 8.94
N PRO A 107 -8.10 7.40 10.09
CA PRO A 107 -7.47 7.88 11.32
C PRO A 107 -5.95 7.98 11.19
N LEU A 108 -5.38 9.12 11.58
CA LEU A 108 -3.93 9.35 11.64
C LEU A 108 -3.34 9.00 13.02
N LEU A 109 -3.95 8.02 13.68
CA LEU A 109 -3.51 7.56 14.99
C LEU A 109 -2.24 6.72 14.88
N HIS A 110 -1.49 6.66 15.97
CA HIS A 110 -0.35 5.76 16.09
C HIS A 110 -0.79 4.32 15.85
N ILE A 111 -0.10 3.62 14.95
CA ILE A 111 -0.36 2.21 14.65
C ILE A 111 0.28 1.37 15.76
N PRO A 112 -0.52 0.67 16.59
CA PRO A 112 0.01 -0.05 17.73
C PRO A 112 0.88 -1.22 17.29
N HIS A 113 1.89 -1.53 18.08
CA HIS A 113 2.70 -2.73 17.87
C HIS A 113 1.85 -3.99 18.11
N PRO A 114 1.82 -4.96 17.19
CA PRO A 114 1.01 -6.18 17.33
C PRO A 114 1.26 -6.98 18.62
N SER A 115 2.47 -6.92 19.17
CA SER A 115 2.84 -7.62 20.42
C SER A 115 2.49 -6.86 21.72
N GLY A 116 1.88 -5.66 21.63
CA GLY A 116 1.55 -4.84 22.79
C GLY A 116 0.22 -5.23 23.48
N PRO A 117 0.02 -4.87 24.77
CA PRO A 117 -1.26 -5.08 25.42
C PRO A 117 -2.38 -4.32 24.68
N HIS A 118 -3.50 -5.00 24.41
CA HIS A 118 -4.66 -4.51 23.63
C HIS A 118 -4.49 -4.31 22.11
N SER A 119 -3.42 -4.83 21.50
CA SER A 119 -3.09 -4.64 20.08
C SER A 119 -4.17 -5.09 19.09
N GLU A 120 -4.72 -6.31 19.24
CA GLU A 120 -5.70 -6.86 18.29
C GLU A 120 -6.99 -6.04 18.24
N ALA A 121 -7.52 -5.61 19.40
CA ALA A 121 -8.73 -4.82 19.46
C ALA A 121 -8.54 -3.44 18.82
N SER A 122 -7.36 -2.83 19.01
CA SER A 122 -7.02 -1.53 18.44
C SER A 122 -6.76 -1.58 16.93
N LEU A 123 -6.01 -2.58 16.45
CA LEU A 123 -5.77 -2.78 15.01
C LEU A 123 -7.05 -3.14 14.27
N HIS A 124 -7.85 -4.04 14.84
CA HIS A 124 -9.13 -4.41 14.26
C HIS A 124 -10.13 -3.25 14.26
N ALA A 125 -10.08 -2.34 15.25
CA ALA A 125 -10.87 -1.11 15.23
C ALA A 125 -10.43 -0.13 14.12
N LEU A 126 -9.12 0.01 13.90
CA LEU A 126 -8.54 0.80 12.81
C LEU A 126 -8.85 0.19 11.43
N GLY A 127 -8.71 -1.13 11.29
CA GLY A 127 -8.96 -1.88 10.05
C GLY A 127 -10.45 -1.98 9.71
N LYS A 128 -11.35 -2.19 10.69
CA LYS A 128 -12.80 -2.19 10.45
C LYS A 128 -13.32 -0.84 10.00
N THR A 129 -12.77 0.28 10.49
CA THR A 129 -13.21 1.60 9.98
C THR A 129 -12.87 1.77 8.50
N ALA A 130 -11.79 1.16 8.01
CA ALA A 130 -11.41 1.17 6.59
C ALA A 130 -12.21 0.17 5.74
N LEU A 131 -12.22 -1.12 6.11
CA LEU A 131 -12.91 -2.20 5.39
C LEU A 131 -14.43 -2.07 5.39
N GLN A 132 -15.03 -1.56 6.49
CA GLN A 132 -16.48 -1.38 6.60
C GLN A 132 -16.95 -0.13 5.84
N ARG A 133 -16.09 0.87 5.63
CA ARG A 133 -16.36 2.01 4.73
C ARG A 133 -16.25 1.61 3.26
N MET A 134 -15.26 0.79 2.89
CA MET A 134 -15.14 0.26 1.51
C MET A 134 -16.31 -0.68 1.15
N ASN A 135 -16.86 -1.43 2.11
CA ASN A 135 -17.98 -2.36 1.88
C ASN A 135 -19.37 -1.70 1.78
N LEU A 136 -19.52 -0.40 2.06
CA LEU A 136 -20.83 0.29 1.98
C LEU A 136 -21.19 0.80 0.58
N ASN A 137 -20.29 0.70 -0.41
CA ASN A 137 -20.57 1.02 -1.81
C ASN A 137 -20.18 -0.15 -2.73
N LYS A 138 -20.92 -1.26 -2.66
CA LYS A 138 -20.89 -2.35 -3.65
C LYS A 138 -21.54 -1.97 -4.98
N SER A 139 -21.16 -0.82 -5.52
CA SER A 139 -21.17 -0.63 -6.97
C SER A 139 -19.70 -0.61 -7.36
N PHE A 140 -19.15 -1.78 -7.69
CA PHE A 140 -17.84 -1.87 -8.35
C PHE A 140 -17.99 -1.14 -9.69
N MET A 141 -17.81 0.18 -9.67
CA MET A 141 -17.70 0.97 -10.88
C MET A 141 -16.47 0.45 -11.61
N LYS A 142 -16.63 0.17 -12.90
CA LYS A 142 -15.53 -0.23 -13.79
C LYS A 142 -14.37 0.75 -13.58
N GLN A 143 -13.18 0.24 -13.23
CA GLN A 143 -12.03 1.10 -12.97
C GLN A 143 -11.81 2.00 -14.20
N PRO A 144 -11.85 3.35 -14.07
CA PRO A 144 -11.62 4.24 -15.21
C PRO A 144 -10.21 4.10 -15.80
N THR A 145 -9.26 3.58 -15.01
CA THR A 145 -7.85 3.38 -15.37
C THR A 145 -7.29 2.19 -14.59
N GLY A 146 -6.47 1.33 -15.20
CA GLY A 146 -5.89 0.14 -14.57
C GLY A 146 -6.27 -1.17 -15.27
N ASP A 147 -5.92 -2.31 -14.66
CA ASP A 147 -6.43 -3.64 -15.04
C ASP A 147 -7.57 -4.10 -14.11
N ASP A 148 -8.11 -5.30 -14.36
CA ASP A 148 -9.22 -5.85 -13.60
C ASP A 148 -8.79 -6.45 -12.24
N VAL A 149 -7.53 -6.31 -11.82
CA VAL A 149 -7.05 -6.83 -10.54
C VAL A 149 -7.51 -5.91 -9.41
N THR A 150 -8.13 -6.50 -8.38
CA THR A 150 -8.79 -5.75 -7.29
C THR A 150 -8.21 -6.03 -5.90
N THR A 151 -7.27 -6.97 -5.80
CA THR A 151 -6.62 -7.33 -4.53
C THR A 151 -5.11 -7.38 -4.71
N PHE A 152 -4.37 -7.13 -3.62
CA PHE A 152 -2.92 -7.18 -3.61
C PHE A 152 -2.44 -8.47 -2.94
N GLY A 153 -1.64 -9.24 -3.67
CA GLY A 153 -1.08 -10.52 -3.22
C GLY A 153 -0.44 -11.26 -4.39
N GLU A 154 0.34 -12.28 -4.11
CA GLU A 154 1.15 -13.02 -5.08
C GLU A 154 0.30 -13.60 -6.22
N ALA A 155 -0.80 -14.24 -5.88
CA ALA A 155 -1.72 -14.84 -6.85
C ALA A 155 -2.51 -13.80 -7.66
N ALA A 156 -2.94 -12.72 -7.01
CA ALA A 156 -3.75 -11.68 -7.65
C ALA A 156 -2.92 -10.83 -8.63
N ALA A 157 -1.73 -10.40 -8.21
CA ALA A 157 -0.82 -9.61 -9.04
C ALA A 157 -0.36 -10.37 -10.30
N ALA A 158 -0.32 -11.70 -10.24
CA ALA A 158 0.02 -12.53 -11.41
C ALA A 158 -1.00 -12.45 -12.56
N ALA A 159 -2.23 -11.99 -12.29
CA ALA A 159 -3.25 -11.75 -13.30
C ALA A 159 -3.21 -10.34 -13.92
N GLY A 160 -2.33 -9.46 -13.41
CA GLY A 160 -2.21 -8.09 -13.88
C GLY A 160 -1.48 -7.96 -15.22
N PHE A 161 -1.67 -6.83 -15.90
CA PHE A 161 -1.16 -6.65 -17.27
C PHE A 161 0.37 -6.47 -17.35
N LEU A 162 1.03 -6.07 -16.26
CA LEU A 162 2.48 -5.86 -16.22
C LEU A 162 3.28 -7.17 -16.36
N GLY A 163 2.64 -8.31 -16.13
CA GLY A 163 3.29 -9.61 -16.21
C GLY A 163 4.44 -9.76 -15.20
N ARG A 164 5.54 -10.39 -15.63
CA ARG A 164 6.74 -10.60 -14.80
C ARG A 164 7.91 -9.80 -15.33
N PHE A 165 8.61 -9.13 -14.44
CA PHE A 165 9.81 -8.35 -14.75
C PHE A 165 10.82 -8.44 -13.59
N PRO A 166 12.13 -8.25 -13.86
CA PRO A 166 13.15 -8.26 -12.82
C PRO A 166 13.15 -6.94 -12.04
N GLY A 167 13.66 -6.95 -10.80
CA GLY A 167 13.70 -5.76 -9.95
C GLY A 167 14.42 -4.54 -10.57
N GLY A 168 15.34 -4.76 -11.51
CA GLY A 168 15.99 -3.68 -12.26
C GLY A 168 15.04 -2.83 -13.13
N GLU A 169 13.86 -3.34 -13.46
CA GLU A 169 12.84 -2.64 -14.25
C GLU A 169 11.89 -1.79 -13.39
N VAL A 170 11.93 -1.91 -12.05
CA VAL A 170 11.03 -1.17 -11.16
C VAL A 170 11.12 0.34 -11.37
N MET A 171 12.32 0.91 -11.31
CA MET A 171 12.50 2.35 -11.46
C MET A 171 12.22 2.84 -12.89
N PRO A 172 12.66 2.16 -13.96
CA PRO A 172 12.22 2.46 -15.33
C PRO A 172 10.69 2.51 -15.47
N ILE A 173 9.97 1.52 -14.94
CA ILE A 173 8.50 1.49 -14.96
C ILE A 173 7.91 2.68 -14.19
N VAL A 174 8.41 2.95 -12.96
CA VAL A 174 7.95 4.08 -12.14
C VAL A 174 8.15 5.41 -12.87
N GLN A 175 9.31 5.61 -13.49
CA GLN A 175 9.62 6.85 -14.22
C GLN A 175 8.72 7.03 -15.44
N GLN A 176 8.51 5.98 -16.23
CA GLN A 176 7.60 6.02 -17.38
C GLN A 176 6.16 6.28 -16.93
N PHE A 177 5.70 5.62 -15.87
CA PHE A 177 4.36 5.80 -15.31
C PHE A 177 4.11 7.25 -14.89
N ILE A 178 5.04 7.85 -14.16
CA ILE A 178 4.96 9.25 -13.71
C ILE A 178 5.02 10.22 -14.90
N ALA A 179 5.84 9.94 -15.91
CA ALA A 179 5.98 10.80 -17.08
C ALA A 179 4.73 10.83 -17.97
N LEU A 180 4.03 9.70 -18.10
CA LEU A 180 2.85 9.54 -18.97
C LEU A 180 1.63 10.36 -18.51
N HIS A 181 1.62 10.85 -17.26
CA HIS A 181 0.43 11.46 -16.64
C HIS A 181 0.73 12.71 -15.82
N ARG A 182 1.84 13.41 -16.12
CA ARG A 182 1.97 14.80 -15.64
C ARG A 182 0.83 15.63 -16.26
N PRO A 183 0.04 16.34 -15.44
CA PRO A 183 -0.96 17.28 -15.96
C PRO A 183 -0.32 18.42 -16.76
#